data_AF-A0A1I6SA17-F1
#
_entry.id   AF-A0A1I6SA17-F1
#
_cell.length_a   1.000
_cell.length_b   1.000
_cell.length_c   1.000
_cell.angle_alpha   90.00
_cell.angle_beta   90.00
_cell.angle_gamma   90.00
#
_symmetry.space_group_name_H-M   'P 1'
#
loop_
_entity.id
_entity.type
_entity.pdbx_description
1 polymer ?
#
loop_
_entity_poly.entity_id
_entity_poly.type
_entity_poly.pdbx_seq_one_letter_code
_entity_poly.pdbx_strand_id
1 'polypeptide(L)'
;MTLSEEARDRLADVVELQPTKNAELQERWGVDSGSEVHQILENELGEYYFRDDNSLIRATAEAAELVDVEPGVVNDPDDEGGPSAIRVPELHAQIVEVLAGPDEESESVVSVLHKLRDAYDVDPKSEDVRSALQSLRRKDVVEVEYRTVPTFRLALEREDLEVSISDSN
;
A
#
# COMPACT_ATOMS: atom_id res chain seq x y z
N MET A 1 1.54 19.09 -20.66
CA MET A 1 0.88 20.31 -20.16
C MET A 1 1.35 20.53 -18.73
N THR A 2 1.51 21.75 -18.25
CA THR A 2 1.86 22.00 -16.84
C THR A 2 0.59 21.93 -16.00
N LEU A 3 0.57 21.06 -14.99
CA LEU A 3 -0.53 20.96 -14.03
C LEU A 3 -0.78 22.31 -13.35
N SER A 4 -2.04 22.58 -13.00
CA SER A 4 -2.40 23.66 -12.07
C SER A 4 -1.81 23.38 -10.69
N GLU A 5 -1.65 24.42 -9.86
CA GLU A 5 -1.18 24.25 -8.48
C GLU A 5 -2.09 23.30 -7.69
N GLU A 6 -3.41 23.45 -7.82
CA GLU A 6 -4.38 22.57 -7.18
C GLU A 6 -4.29 21.12 -7.66
N ALA A 7 -4.09 20.88 -8.96
CA ALA A 7 -3.90 19.53 -9.47
C ALA A 7 -2.58 18.91 -8.98
N ARG A 8 -1.54 19.73 -8.80
CA ARG A 8 -0.26 19.28 -8.24
C ARG A 8 -0.40 18.87 -6.76
N ASP A 9 -1.14 19.63 -5.96
CA ASP A 9 -1.44 19.27 -4.57
C ASP A 9 -2.27 17.97 -4.48
N ARG A 10 -3.29 17.82 -5.34
CA ARG A 10 -4.05 16.57 -5.43
C ARG A 10 -3.17 15.40 -5.88
N LEU A 11 -2.26 15.62 -6.81
CA LEU A 11 -1.33 14.57 -7.24
C LEU A 11 -0.38 14.15 -6.12
N ALA A 12 0.07 15.10 -5.29
CA ALA A 12 0.86 14.82 -4.10
C ALA A 12 0.11 13.87 -3.14
N ASP A 13 -1.19 14.10 -2.93
CA ASP A 13 -2.01 13.19 -2.13
C ASP A 13 -2.11 11.78 -2.72
N VAL A 14 -2.26 11.67 -4.05
CA VAL A 14 -2.29 10.36 -4.71
C VAL A 14 -0.95 9.64 -4.55
N VAL A 15 0.17 10.35 -4.73
CA VAL A 15 1.53 9.81 -4.59
C VAL A 15 1.79 9.35 -3.15
N GLU A 16 1.40 10.13 -2.16
CA GLU A 16 1.60 9.80 -0.74
C GLU A 16 0.74 8.62 -0.30
N LEU A 17 -0.55 8.62 -0.69
CA LEU A 17 -1.52 7.63 -0.20
C LEU A 17 -1.55 6.33 -1.01
N GLN A 18 -0.83 6.24 -2.12
CA GLN A 18 -0.90 5.06 -2.97
C GLN A 18 -0.48 3.78 -2.23
N PRO A 19 -1.12 2.63 -2.53
CA PRO A 19 -2.34 2.49 -3.32
C PRO A 19 -3.58 2.94 -2.52
N THR A 20 -4.38 3.83 -3.11
CA THR A 20 -5.54 4.48 -2.47
C THR A 20 -6.86 4.21 -3.20
N LYS A 21 -7.99 4.60 -2.61
CA LYS A 21 -9.34 4.49 -3.19
C LYS A 21 -9.99 5.86 -3.35
N ASN A 22 -11.00 5.93 -4.22
CA ASN A 22 -11.82 7.15 -4.38
C ASN A 22 -12.38 7.65 -3.05
N ALA A 23 -12.74 6.75 -2.11
CA ALA A 23 -13.29 7.14 -0.82
C ALA A 23 -12.25 7.88 0.06
N GLU A 24 -11.01 7.40 0.10
CA GLU A 24 -9.93 8.00 0.90
C GLU A 24 -9.55 9.38 0.34
N LEU A 25 -9.45 9.50 -0.99
CA LEU A 25 -9.25 10.79 -1.65
C LEU A 25 -10.45 11.72 -1.50
N GLN A 26 -11.67 11.19 -1.50
CA GLN A 26 -12.89 11.98 -1.28
C GLN A 26 -12.84 12.67 0.09
N GLU A 27 -12.50 11.91 1.13
CA GLU A 27 -12.37 12.42 2.49
C GLU A 27 -11.26 13.47 2.58
N ARG A 28 -10.11 13.23 1.96
CA ARG A 28 -8.97 14.15 2.00
C ARG A 28 -9.23 15.46 1.23
N TRP A 29 -9.86 15.38 0.06
CA TRP A 29 -10.13 16.55 -0.79
C TRP A 29 -11.43 17.27 -0.43
N GLY A 30 -12.24 16.71 0.46
CA GLY A 30 -13.50 17.30 0.90
C GLY A 30 -14.55 17.39 -0.21
N VAL A 31 -14.54 16.45 -1.15
CA VAL A 31 -15.48 16.43 -2.30
C VAL A 31 -16.75 15.63 -1.98
N ASP A 32 -17.83 15.92 -2.70
CA ASP A 32 -19.16 15.43 -2.37
C ASP A 32 -19.35 13.93 -2.69
N SER A 33 -18.54 13.38 -3.60
CA SER A 33 -18.64 11.97 -4.00
C SER A 33 -17.37 11.39 -4.62
N GLY A 34 -17.19 10.07 -4.51
CA GLY A 34 -16.13 9.36 -5.22
C GLY A 34 -16.21 9.42 -6.75
N SER A 35 -17.36 9.79 -7.33
CA SER A 35 -17.50 10.05 -8.76
C SER A 35 -16.91 11.40 -9.17
N GLU A 36 -16.89 12.37 -8.26
CA GLU A 36 -16.21 13.65 -8.45
C GLU A 36 -14.69 13.44 -8.43
N VAL A 37 -14.19 12.64 -7.48
CA VAL A 37 -12.79 12.19 -7.46
C VAL A 37 -12.38 11.56 -8.80
N HIS A 38 -13.22 10.68 -9.35
CA HIS A 38 -12.92 10.05 -10.64
C HIS A 38 -12.82 11.06 -11.79
N GLN A 39 -13.72 12.04 -11.84
CA GLN A 39 -13.68 13.09 -12.86
C GLN A 39 -12.44 13.97 -12.71
N ILE A 40 -12.06 14.33 -11.49
CA ILE A 40 -10.84 15.09 -11.21
C ILE A 40 -9.62 14.32 -11.71
N LEU A 41 -9.54 13.03 -11.36
CA LEU A 41 -8.47 12.15 -11.80
C LEU A 41 -8.39 12.10 -13.34
N GLU A 42 -9.48 11.78 -14.03
CA GLU A 42 -9.48 11.66 -15.49
C GLU A 42 -9.17 12.97 -16.22
N ASN A 43 -9.68 14.10 -15.73
CA ASN A 43 -9.53 15.40 -16.42
C ASN A 43 -8.20 16.09 -16.11
N GLU A 44 -7.72 16.01 -14.88
CA GLU A 44 -6.54 16.74 -14.43
C GLU A 44 -5.29 15.86 -14.35
N LEU A 45 -5.44 14.60 -13.94
CA LEU A 45 -4.32 13.71 -13.57
C LEU A 45 -4.17 12.50 -14.49
N GLY A 46 -4.95 12.37 -15.57
CA GLY A 46 -5.03 11.16 -16.40
C GLY A 46 -3.70 10.58 -16.91
N GLU A 47 -2.67 11.43 -17.08
CA GLU A 47 -1.33 11.00 -17.51
C GLU A 47 -0.42 10.56 -16.34
N TYR A 48 -0.83 10.82 -15.10
CA TYR A 48 -0.02 10.70 -13.87
C TYR A 48 -0.54 9.64 -12.88
N TYR A 49 -1.67 9.00 -13.16
CA TYR A 49 -2.19 7.90 -12.35
C TYR A 49 -2.64 6.73 -13.21
N PHE A 50 -2.70 5.56 -12.61
CA PHE A 50 -3.32 4.37 -13.17
C PHE A 50 -4.09 3.62 -12.09
N ARG A 51 -4.89 2.63 -12.51
CA ARG A 51 -5.55 1.69 -11.59
C ARG A 51 -4.92 0.32 -11.71
N ASP A 52 -4.61 -0.30 -10.58
CA ASP A 52 -4.11 -1.69 -10.52
C ASP A 52 -5.26 -2.72 -10.64
N ASP A 53 -4.90 -4.01 -10.67
CA ASP A 53 -5.84 -5.13 -10.75
C ASP A 53 -6.88 -5.19 -9.61
N ASN A 54 -6.56 -4.60 -8.45
CA ASN A 54 -7.49 -4.45 -7.32
C ASN A 54 -8.33 -3.17 -7.43
N SER A 55 -8.30 -2.47 -8.57
CA SER A 55 -8.99 -1.19 -8.82
C SER A 55 -8.55 -0.05 -7.91
N LEU A 56 -7.39 -0.18 -7.26
CA LEU A 56 -6.80 0.88 -6.44
C LEU A 56 -6.04 1.86 -7.33
N ILE A 57 -5.96 3.10 -6.89
CA ILE A 57 -5.32 4.21 -7.60
C ILE A 57 -3.86 4.24 -7.20
N ARG A 58 -2.97 4.26 -8.19
CA ARG A 58 -1.53 4.42 -8.05
C ARG A 58 -1.05 5.59 -8.89
N ALA A 59 -0.03 6.28 -8.41
CA ALA A 59 0.64 7.32 -9.17
C ALA A 59 1.75 6.71 -10.04
N THR A 60 2.06 7.33 -11.17
CA THR A 60 3.21 6.94 -11.98
C THR A 60 4.52 7.42 -11.32
N ALA A 61 5.66 6.85 -11.71
CA ALA A 61 6.96 7.33 -11.23
C ALA A 61 7.18 8.82 -11.59
N GLU A 62 6.80 9.20 -12.82
CA GLU A 62 6.84 10.60 -13.28
C GLU A 62 5.99 11.53 -12.40
N ALA A 63 4.87 11.04 -11.87
CA ALA A 63 4.04 11.81 -10.95
C ALA A 63 4.75 12.10 -9.62
N ALA A 64 5.44 11.10 -9.07
CA ALA A 64 6.20 11.25 -7.83
C ALA A 64 7.36 12.25 -7.99
N GLU A 65 8.10 12.15 -9.09
CA GLU A 65 9.15 13.12 -9.45
C GLU A 65 8.57 14.53 -9.64
N LEU A 66 7.35 14.62 -10.17
CA LEU A 66 6.72 15.91 -10.41
C LEU A 66 6.35 16.61 -9.11
N VAL A 67 5.86 15.92 -8.08
CA VAL A 67 5.33 16.55 -6.85
C VAL A 67 6.32 16.68 -5.69
N ASP A 68 7.51 16.08 -5.81
CA ASP A 68 8.56 16.08 -4.76
C ASP A 68 8.06 15.51 -3.41
N VAL A 69 7.17 14.51 -3.46
CA VAL A 69 6.61 13.83 -2.29
C VAL A 69 7.02 12.37 -2.32
N GLU A 70 7.40 11.83 -1.16
CA GLU A 70 7.78 10.44 -1.03
C GLU A 70 6.57 9.52 -1.28
N PRO A 71 6.64 8.62 -2.27
CA PRO A 71 5.53 7.73 -2.59
C PRO A 71 5.24 6.73 -1.46
N GLY A 72 3.96 6.47 -1.19
CA GLY A 72 3.53 5.47 -0.21
C GLY A 72 3.86 4.02 -0.60
N VAL A 73 4.06 3.79 -1.89
CA VAL A 73 4.57 2.56 -2.52
C VAL A 73 5.38 2.94 -3.76
N VAL A 74 6.61 2.45 -3.86
CA VAL A 74 7.44 2.50 -5.06
C VAL A 74 7.30 1.17 -5.78
N ASN A 75 6.98 1.21 -7.07
CA ASN A 75 7.08 0.04 -7.94
C ASN A 75 8.23 0.29 -8.90
N ASP A 76 9.07 -0.71 -9.12
CA ASP A 76 10.09 -0.60 -10.14
C ASP A 76 9.43 -0.78 -11.52
N PRO A 77 9.61 0.15 -12.47
CA PRO A 77 8.96 0.06 -13.77
C PRO A 77 9.42 -1.12 -14.62
N ASP A 78 10.56 -1.73 -14.29
CA ASP A 78 11.13 -2.89 -14.99
C ASP A 78 10.83 -4.23 -14.29
N ASP A 79 10.18 -4.21 -13.11
CA ASP A 79 9.91 -5.39 -12.30
C ASP A 79 8.40 -5.68 -12.17
N GLU A 80 7.95 -6.80 -12.74
CA GLU A 80 6.57 -7.30 -12.57
C GLU A 80 6.34 -7.88 -11.14
N GLY A 81 7.37 -7.88 -10.28
CA GLY A 81 7.47 -8.61 -9.01
C GLY A 81 6.93 -7.94 -7.73
N GLY A 82 6.01 -6.98 -7.83
CA GLY A 82 5.48 -6.26 -6.66
C GLY A 82 6.27 -4.98 -6.32
N PRO A 83 6.02 -4.35 -5.17
CA PRO A 83 6.66 -3.07 -4.84
C PRO A 83 8.10 -3.24 -4.39
N SER A 84 9.00 -2.35 -4.81
CA SER A 84 10.39 -2.31 -4.35
C SER A 84 10.56 -1.58 -3.02
N ALA A 85 9.69 -0.61 -2.71
CA ALA A 85 9.66 0.06 -1.41
C ALA A 85 8.24 0.38 -0.95
N ILE A 86 7.99 0.28 0.35
CA ILE A 86 6.70 0.63 0.96
C ILE A 86 6.87 1.49 2.19
N ARG A 87 5.95 2.44 2.37
CA ARG A 87 5.80 3.20 3.60
C ARG A 87 4.58 2.72 4.37
N VAL A 88 4.76 2.21 5.58
CA VAL A 88 3.67 1.59 6.35
C VAL A 88 3.79 1.87 7.85
N PRO A 89 2.69 1.78 8.62
CA PRO A 89 2.76 1.88 10.08
C PRO A 89 3.65 0.79 10.70
N GLU A 90 4.17 1.05 11.89
CA GLU A 90 5.12 0.15 12.59
C GLU A 90 4.64 -1.31 12.65
N LEU A 91 3.36 -1.55 12.98
CA LEU A 91 2.79 -2.90 13.03
C LEU A 91 2.90 -3.64 11.69
N HIS A 92 2.73 -2.94 10.56
CA HIS A 92 2.83 -3.57 9.24
C HIS A 92 4.28 -3.93 8.92
N ALA A 93 5.23 -3.07 9.28
CA ALA A 93 6.65 -3.36 9.13
C ALA A 93 7.05 -4.60 9.96
N GLN A 94 6.64 -4.67 11.22
CA GLN A 94 6.86 -5.84 12.07
C GLN A 94 6.24 -7.12 11.48
N ILE A 95 5.05 -7.02 10.84
CA ILE A 95 4.42 -8.15 10.17
C ILE A 95 5.28 -8.64 8.99
N VAL A 96 5.78 -7.74 8.14
CA VAL A 96 6.65 -8.11 7.01
C VAL A 96 7.89 -8.86 7.48
N GLU A 97 8.50 -8.41 8.58
CA GLU A 97 9.70 -9.02 9.15
C GLU A 97 9.49 -10.45 9.64
N VAL A 98 8.31 -10.77 10.19
CA VAL A 98 8.03 -12.11 10.76
C VAL A 98 7.28 -13.06 9.83
N LEU A 99 6.56 -12.51 8.85
CA LEU A 99 5.73 -13.27 7.93
C LEU A 99 6.59 -14.15 7.03
N ALA A 100 6.18 -15.40 6.81
CA ALA A 100 6.79 -16.34 5.86
C ALA A 100 7.09 -15.70 4.49
N GLY A 101 8.28 -16.00 3.95
CA GLY A 101 8.73 -15.62 2.61
C GLY A 101 7.93 -16.31 1.49
N PRO A 102 8.20 -15.95 0.22
CA PRO A 102 7.45 -16.48 -0.93
C PRO A 102 7.61 -18.00 -1.10
N ASP A 103 8.79 -18.55 -0.78
CA ASP A 103 9.09 -19.99 -0.84
C ASP A 103 8.71 -20.76 0.45
N GLU A 104 8.24 -20.05 1.48
CA GLU A 104 7.84 -20.63 2.76
C GLU A 104 6.33 -20.96 2.78
N GLU A 105 5.90 -21.77 3.75
CA GLU A 105 4.49 -22.13 3.91
C GLU A 105 3.67 -20.92 4.40
N SER A 106 2.50 -20.70 3.78
CA SER A 106 1.62 -19.60 4.14
C SER A 106 1.04 -19.73 5.55
N GLU A 107 0.98 -18.60 6.26
CA GLU A 107 0.69 -18.53 7.68
C GLU A 107 -0.68 -17.94 8.00
N SER A 108 -1.30 -18.44 9.06
CA SER A 108 -2.54 -17.87 9.56
C SER A 108 -2.30 -16.57 10.33
N VAL A 109 -3.32 -15.73 10.46
CA VAL A 109 -3.29 -14.52 11.30
C VAL A 109 -2.85 -14.83 12.73
N VAL A 110 -3.26 -15.98 13.28
CA VAL A 110 -2.89 -16.40 14.65
C VAL A 110 -1.41 -16.77 14.73
N SER A 111 -0.87 -17.41 13.69
CA SER A 111 0.56 -17.74 13.60
C SER A 111 1.42 -16.47 13.59
N VAL A 112 1.06 -15.49 12.75
CA VAL A 112 1.74 -14.19 12.67
C VAL A 112 1.67 -13.45 14.00
N LEU A 113 0.50 -13.43 14.64
CA LEU A 113 0.32 -12.79 15.93
C LEU A 113 1.21 -13.42 17.03
N HIS A 114 1.36 -14.74 17.05
CA HIS A 114 2.30 -15.39 17.96
C HIS A 114 3.77 -15.01 17.66
N LYS A 115 4.15 -14.91 16.39
CA LYS A 115 5.49 -14.47 16.00
C LYS A 115 5.78 -13.02 16.41
N LEU A 116 4.81 -12.11 16.24
CA LEU A 116 4.93 -10.72 16.67
C LEU A 116 5.15 -10.61 18.19
N ARG A 117 4.41 -11.40 18.98
CA ARG A 117 4.60 -11.48 20.43
C ARG A 117 5.99 -11.99 20.81
N ASP A 118 6.48 -13.01 20.11
CA ASP A 118 7.78 -13.62 20.41
C ASP A 118 8.96 -12.71 20.00
N ALA A 119 8.85 -12.05 18.84
CA ALA A 119 9.93 -11.25 18.27
C ALA A 119 9.99 -9.81 18.82
N TYR A 120 8.85 -9.18 19.07
CA TYR A 120 8.75 -7.76 19.41
C TYR A 120 8.12 -7.48 20.78
N ASP A 121 7.69 -8.51 21.53
CA ASP A 121 6.99 -8.37 22.83
C ASP A 121 5.72 -7.48 22.72
N VAL A 122 5.09 -7.43 21.54
CA VAL A 122 3.87 -6.67 21.28
C VAL A 122 2.62 -7.55 21.37
N ASP A 123 1.49 -6.97 21.79
CA ASP A 123 0.21 -7.66 21.88
C ASP A 123 -0.91 -6.98 21.06
N PRO A 124 -0.77 -6.88 19.72
CA PRO A 124 -1.83 -6.36 18.86
C PRO A 124 -3.03 -7.30 18.84
N LYS A 125 -4.23 -6.78 18.58
CA LYS A 125 -5.40 -7.64 18.43
C LYS A 125 -5.35 -8.36 17.08
N SER A 126 -5.97 -9.54 17.01
CA SER A 126 -6.06 -10.30 15.75
C SER A 126 -6.75 -9.52 14.63
N GLU A 127 -7.69 -8.63 14.96
CA GLU A 127 -8.34 -7.73 14.00
C GLU A 127 -7.36 -6.73 13.38
N ASP A 128 -6.44 -6.17 14.19
CA ASP A 128 -5.41 -5.23 13.74
C ASP A 128 -4.41 -5.93 12.82
N VAL A 129 -3.95 -7.13 13.21
CA VAL A 129 -3.05 -7.96 12.39
C VAL A 129 -3.72 -8.34 11.06
N ARG A 130 -5.00 -8.74 11.09
CA ARG A 130 -5.76 -9.05 9.88
C ARG A 130 -5.90 -7.83 8.97
N SER A 131 -6.22 -6.67 9.54
CA SER A 131 -6.33 -5.42 8.79
C SER A 131 -5.00 -5.03 8.15
N ALA A 132 -3.90 -5.21 8.89
CA ALA A 132 -2.56 -4.94 8.40
C ALA A 132 -2.15 -5.88 7.25
N LEU A 133 -2.40 -7.18 7.39
CA LEU A 133 -2.18 -8.16 6.31
C LEU A 133 -3.01 -7.84 5.06
N GLN A 134 -4.26 -7.39 5.22
CA GLN A 134 -5.08 -6.96 4.07
C GLN A 134 -4.54 -5.68 3.43
N SER A 135 -3.97 -4.77 4.23
CA SER A 135 -3.36 -3.55 3.72
C SER A 135 -2.07 -3.83 2.97
N LEU A 136 -1.23 -4.73 3.48
CA LEU A 136 -0.06 -5.24 2.78
C LEU A 136 -0.44 -5.96 1.49
N ARG A 137 -1.54 -6.75 1.49
CA ARG A 137 -2.05 -7.40 0.28
C ARG A 137 -2.44 -6.38 -0.79
N ARG A 138 -3.06 -5.27 -0.37
CA ARG A 138 -3.42 -4.17 -1.28
C ARG A 138 -2.20 -3.50 -1.92
N LYS A 139 -1.04 -3.57 -1.25
CA LYS A 139 0.24 -3.09 -1.74
C LYS A 139 1.01 -4.12 -2.58
N ASP A 140 0.43 -5.30 -2.84
CA ASP A 140 1.10 -6.45 -3.48
C ASP A 140 2.35 -6.95 -2.74
N VAL A 141 2.45 -6.67 -1.43
CA VAL A 141 3.56 -7.13 -0.58
C VAL A 141 3.34 -8.57 -0.11
N VAL A 142 2.08 -8.97 0.04
CA VAL A 142 1.70 -10.30 0.52
C VAL A 142 0.67 -10.95 -0.38
N GLU A 143 0.83 -12.25 -0.56
CA GLU A 143 -0.14 -13.12 -1.19
C GLU A 143 -1.07 -13.74 -0.14
N VAL A 144 -2.28 -14.09 -0.58
CA VAL A 144 -3.26 -14.78 0.27
C VAL A 144 -3.71 -16.07 -0.39
N GLU A 145 -3.65 -17.17 0.36
CA GLU A 145 -4.20 -18.45 -0.04
C GLU A 145 -5.59 -18.65 0.60
N TYR A 146 -6.62 -18.70 -0.24
CA TYR A 146 -8.00 -18.87 0.19
C TYR A 146 -8.30 -20.34 0.50
N ARG A 147 -8.06 -20.74 1.75
CA ARG A 147 -8.49 -22.02 2.32
C ARG A 147 -9.63 -21.80 3.32
N THR A 148 -9.99 -22.84 4.10
CA THR A 148 -10.97 -22.72 5.19
C THR A 148 -10.64 -21.57 6.15
N VAL A 149 -9.35 -21.37 6.40
CA VAL A 149 -8.82 -20.17 7.04
C VAL A 149 -7.84 -19.54 6.06
N PRO A 150 -7.98 -18.24 5.74
CA PRO A 150 -7.05 -17.56 4.85
C PRO A 150 -5.66 -17.54 5.48
N THR A 151 -4.66 -17.90 4.69
CA THR A 151 -3.25 -17.84 5.06
C THR A 151 -2.50 -16.88 4.16
N PHE A 152 -1.41 -16.31 4.67
CA PHE A 152 -0.67 -15.21 4.05
C PHE A 152 0.81 -15.56 3.98
N ARG A 153 1.48 -15.07 2.95
CA ARG A 153 2.95 -15.11 2.79
C ARG A 153 3.40 -13.88 2.04
N LEU A 154 4.68 -13.54 2.10
CA LEU A 154 5.25 -12.48 1.28
C LEU A 154 5.19 -12.85 -0.20
N ALA A 155 4.94 -11.87 -1.06
CA ALA A 155 4.93 -12.06 -2.51
C ALA A 155 6.35 -12.04 -3.10
N LEU A 156 7.28 -11.37 -2.42
CA LEU A 156 8.66 -11.16 -2.82
C LEU A 156 9.61 -11.43 -1.63
N GLU A 157 10.90 -11.56 -1.91
CA GLU A 157 11.89 -11.77 -0.85
C GLU A 157 11.98 -10.53 0.05
N ARG A 158 12.21 -10.74 1.35
CA ARG A 158 12.32 -9.62 2.31
C ARG A 158 13.47 -8.68 1.97
N GLU A 159 14.52 -9.20 1.33
CA GLU A 159 15.70 -8.42 0.95
C GLU A 159 15.50 -7.53 -0.28
N ASP A 160 14.51 -7.83 -1.12
CA ASP A 160 14.14 -7.01 -2.29
C ASP A 160 13.13 -5.90 -1.95
N LEU A 161 12.61 -5.89 -0.72
CA LEU A 161 11.60 -4.95 -0.27
C LEU A 161 12.16 -3.98 0.77
N GLU A 162 12.23 -2.69 0.42
CA GLU A 162 12.57 -1.64 1.38
C GLU A 162 11.33 -1.20 2.18
N VAL A 163 11.32 -1.44 3.49
CA VAL A 163 10.21 -1.07 4.38
C VAL A 163 10.57 0.13 5.24
N SER A 164 9.85 1.23 5.04
CA SER A 164 9.97 2.44 5.84
C SER A 164 8.74 2.67 6.73
N ILE A 165 8.97 3.10 7.97
CA ILE A 165 7.88 3.38 8.91
C ILE A 165 7.30 4.78 8.61
N SER A 166 5.99 4.88 8.37
CA SER A 166 5.28 6.15 8.42
C SER A 166 4.75 6.41 9.83
N ASP A 167 5.06 7.59 10.38
CA ASP A 167 4.29 8.20 11.46
C ASP A 167 2.90 8.58 10.93
N SER A 168 2.05 7.59 10.70
CA SER A 168 0.63 7.82 10.47
C SER A 168 -0.03 7.96 11.85
N ASN A 169 -0.10 9.20 12.33
CA ASN A 169 -0.83 9.61 13.54
C ASN A 169 -2.35 9.59 13.33
#